data_AF-A0A200Q7Z9-F1
#
_entry.id   AF-A0A200Q7Z9-F1
#
_cell.length_a   1.000
_cell.length_b   1.000
_cell.length_c   1.000
_cell.angle_alpha   90.00
_cell.angle_beta   90.00
_cell.angle_gamma   90.00
#
_symmetry.space_group_name_H-M   'P 1'
#
loop_
_entity.id
_entity.type
_entity.pdbx_description
1 polymer ?
#
loop_
_entity_poly.entity_id
_entity_poly.type
_entity_poly.pdbx_seq_one_letter_code
_entity_poly.pdbx_strand_id
1 'polypeptide(L)'
;MSTTKVYIVYYSLYGHVGLMAREVHRGASTVEDVEATLWQVPETLPEKILEKMKAPPKEDDVAVIKPEQLVDADGFLFGFPSRFGMMPAQSKAFFDATHELWASQALAGKPAGIFWSTGFHGGGQENTALTAITQLAHHGMLFVPLGYTFGDGMYEMNEVKGGSSYGAGTYAGDGSRVPTELELQQAFYQGQYLARIAKKLKVEPSPM
;
A
#
# COMPACT_ATOMS: atom_id res chain seq x y z
N MET A 1 15.56 21.40 -5.45
CA MET A 1 14.92 20.20 -6.04
C MET A 1 13.44 20.28 -5.71
N SER A 2 12.56 19.93 -6.64
CA SER A 2 11.11 19.93 -6.36
C SER A 2 10.75 18.82 -5.37
N THR A 3 9.92 19.13 -4.37
CA THR A 3 9.46 18.18 -3.35
C THR A 3 8.93 16.90 -3.98
N THR A 4 9.43 15.75 -3.56
CA THR A 4 9.01 14.42 -4.07
C THR A 4 7.68 14.05 -3.43
N LYS A 5 6.67 13.68 -4.23
CA LYS A 5 5.35 13.29 -3.73
C LYS A 5 5.22 11.78 -3.64
N VAL A 6 4.87 11.25 -2.47
CA VAL A 6 4.63 9.82 -2.27
C VAL A 6 3.20 9.60 -1.80
N TYR A 7 2.44 8.79 -2.54
CA TYR A 7 1.07 8.46 -2.19
C TYR A 7 0.97 7.10 -1.55
N ILE A 8 0.33 7.06 -0.38
CA ILE A 8 -0.05 5.84 0.32
C ILE A 8 -1.54 5.63 0.03
N VAL A 9 -1.83 4.79 -0.95
CA VAL A 9 -3.20 4.53 -1.43
C VAL A 9 -3.67 3.22 -0.86
N TYR A 10 -4.71 3.24 -0.02
CA TYR A 10 -5.15 2.02 0.68
C TYR A 10 -6.65 1.80 0.68
N TYR A 11 -7.04 0.52 0.75
CA TYR A 11 -8.38 0.10 1.12
C TYR A 11 -8.33 -0.58 2.49
N SER A 12 -9.23 -0.24 3.40
CA SER A 12 -9.34 -0.87 4.71
C SER A 12 -10.82 -1.01 5.07
N LEU A 13 -11.27 -2.24 5.32
CA LEU A 13 -12.64 -2.50 5.76
C LEU A 13 -12.74 -2.54 7.29
N TYR A 14 -11.78 -3.18 7.96
CA TYR A 14 -11.79 -3.40 9.41
C TYR A 14 -10.63 -2.67 10.12
N GLY A 15 -10.12 -1.57 9.56
CA GLY A 15 -9.11 -0.72 10.22
C GLY A 15 -7.64 -1.18 10.15
N HIS A 16 -7.36 -2.49 10.12
CA HIS A 16 -5.99 -3.04 10.16
C HIS A 16 -5.04 -2.44 9.11
N VAL A 17 -5.48 -2.33 7.85
CA VAL A 17 -4.67 -1.74 6.78
C VAL A 17 -4.56 -0.23 6.94
N GLY A 18 -5.56 0.43 7.53
CA GLY A 18 -5.49 1.86 7.87
C GLY A 18 -4.40 2.15 8.91
N LEU A 19 -4.29 1.31 9.94
CA LEU A 19 -3.20 1.40 10.92
C LEU A 19 -1.83 1.23 10.25
N MET A 20 -1.68 0.22 9.39
CA MET A 20 -0.45 0.03 8.61
C MET A 20 -0.17 1.22 7.69
N ALA A 21 -1.19 1.76 7.00
CA ALA A 21 -1.05 2.88 6.07
C ALA A 21 -0.55 4.15 6.77
N ARG A 22 -1.09 4.45 7.97
CA ARG A 22 -0.64 5.57 8.79
C ARG A 22 0.83 5.41 9.20
N GLU A 23 1.24 4.19 9.50
CA GLU A 23 2.62 3.93 9.88
C GLU A 23 3.59 3.99 8.69
N VAL A 24 3.17 3.49 7.52
CA VAL A 24 3.86 3.70 6.25
C VAL A 24 4.01 5.20 5.95
N HIS A 25 2.93 5.97 6.11
CA HIS A 25 2.93 7.43 5.91
C HIS A 25 3.89 8.13 6.89
N ARG A 26 3.90 7.73 8.17
CA ARG A 26 4.84 8.22 9.17
C ARG A 26 6.29 7.99 8.74
N GLY A 27 6.60 6.78 8.28
CA GLY A 27 7.92 6.42 7.76
C GLY A 27 8.35 7.24 6.55
N ALA A 28 7.47 7.35 5.55
CA ALA A 28 7.72 8.15 4.34
C ALA A 28 7.94 9.64 4.67
N SER A 29 7.16 10.18 5.60
CA SER A 29 7.24 11.59 6.05
C SER A 29 8.53 11.93 6.80
N THR A 30 9.33 10.93 7.22
CA THR A 30 10.64 11.18 7.84
C THR A 30 11.74 11.52 6.82
N VAL A 31 11.48 11.35 5.53
CA VAL A 31 12.47 11.59 4.47
C VAL A 31 12.41 13.06 4.06
N GLU A 32 13.53 13.76 4.21
CA GLU A 32 13.67 15.16 3.79
C GLU A 32 13.30 15.35 2.31
N ASP A 33 12.62 16.47 1.99
CA ASP A 33 12.09 16.81 0.67
C ASP A 33 11.09 15.79 0.09
N VAL A 34 10.45 14.98 0.94
CA VAL A 34 9.33 14.10 0.56
C VAL A 34 8.05 14.58 1.23
N GLU A 35 7.01 14.79 0.43
CA GLU A 35 5.64 14.99 0.89
C GLU A 35 4.86 13.68 0.73
N ALA A 36 4.47 13.08 1.85
CA ALA A 36 3.67 11.87 1.85
C ALA A 36 2.19 12.19 2.08
N THR A 37 1.30 11.57 1.30
CA THR A 37 -0.15 11.78 1.41
C THR A 37 -0.88 10.44 1.53
N LEU A 38 -1.80 10.34 2.49
CA LEU A 38 -2.72 9.21 2.63
C LEU A 38 -3.93 9.38 1.72
N TRP A 39 -4.34 8.29 1.09
CA TRP A 39 -5.48 8.24 0.20
C TRP A 39 -6.28 6.95 0.39
N GLN A 40 -7.60 7.08 0.47
CA GLN A 40 -8.49 5.93 0.53
C GLN A 40 -9.00 5.55 -0.85
N VAL A 41 -9.01 4.25 -1.14
CA VAL A 41 -9.72 3.67 -2.27
C VAL A 41 -11.23 3.78 -2.04
N PRO A 42 -12.04 4.10 -3.07
CA PRO A 42 -13.50 4.15 -2.97
C PRO A 42 -14.10 2.82 -2.45
N GLU A 43 -15.14 2.91 -1.61
CA GLU A 43 -15.92 1.74 -1.23
C GLU A 43 -16.88 1.38 -2.38
N THR A 44 -17.09 0.09 -2.62
CA THR A 44 -17.98 -0.42 -3.69
C THR A 44 -19.13 -1.25 -3.16
N LEU A 45 -19.05 -1.70 -1.90
CA LEU A 45 -20.14 -2.42 -1.27
C LEU A 45 -21.29 -1.48 -0.88
N PRO A 46 -22.56 -1.88 -1.11
CA PRO A 46 -23.70 -1.13 -0.60
C PRO A 46 -23.70 -1.07 0.93
N GLU A 47 -24.23 0.01 1.50
CA GLU A 47 -24.31 0.24 2.95
C GLU A 47 -24.91 -0.96 3.71
N LYS A 48 -26.02 -1.50 3.20
CA LYS A 48 -26.68 -2.68 3.77
C LYS A 48 -25.77 -3.91 3.88
N ILE A 49 -24.79 -4.05 2.99
CA ILE A 49 -23.81 -5.13 3.06
C ILE A 49 -22.75 -4.82 4.11
N LEU A 50 -22.27 -3.58 4.20
CA LEU A 50 -21.35 -3.12 5.23
C LEU A 50 -21.92 -3.33 6.64
N GLU A 51 -23.19 -2.96 6.85
CA GLU A 51 -23.92 -3.19 8.10
C GLU A 51 -23.97 -4.69 8.46
N LYS A 52 -24.30 -5.55 7.50
CA LYS A 52 -24.33 -7.01 7.71
C LYS A 52 -22.95 -7.58 8.05
N MET A 53 -21.91 -7.02 7.46
CA MET A 53 -20.52 -7.39 7.74
C MET A 53 -20.03 -6.79 9.07
N LYS A 54 -20.83 -5.95 9.74
CA LYS A 54 -20.44 -5.19 10.93
C LYS A 54 -19.15 -4.40 10.68
N ALA A 55 -19.03 -3.84 9.47
CA ALA A 55 -17.90 -2.99 9.13
C ALA A 55 -17.92 -1.75 10.04
N PRO A 56 -16.79 -1.37 10.64
CA PRO A 56 -16.70 -0.09 11.32
C PRO A 56 -16.94 1.06 10.32
N PRO A 57 -17.37 2.24 10.80
CA PRO A 57 -17.42 3.43 9.97
C PRO A 57 -16.06 3.69 9.31
N LYS A 58 -16.09 4.16 8.06
CA LYS A 58 -14.89 4.56 7.34
C LYS A 58 -14.29 5.79 8.02
N GLU A 59 -12.96 5.84 8.11
CA GLU A 59 -12.25 6.99 8.66
C GLU A 59 -12.48 8.22 7.77
N ASP A 60 -12.87 9.35 8.36
CA ASP A 60 -13.26 10.58 7.66
C ASP A 60 -12.12 11.61 7.52
N ASP A 61 -10.96 11.33 8.12
CA ASP A 61 -9.78 12.19 8.09
C ASP A 61 -8.90 11.99 6.84
N VAL A 62 -9.14 10.94 6.05
CA VAL A 62 -8.40 10.63 4.82
C VAL A 62 -9.31 10.73 3.61
N ALA A 63 -8.93 11.55 2.64
CA ALA A 63 -9.70 11.75 1.42
C ALA A 63 -9.71 10.50 0.51
N VAL A 64 -10.80 10.34 -0.25
CA VAL A 64 -10.92 9.30 -1.27
C VAL A 64 -10.22 9.76 -2.55
N ILE A 65 -9.34 8.92 -3.10
CA ILE A 65 -8.62 9.21 -4.33
C ILE A 65 -9.40 8.76 -5.57
N LYS A 66 -9.28 9.53 -6.65
CA LYS A 66 -9.69 9.14 -8.00
C LYS A 66 -8.49 8.64 -8.82
N PRO A 67 -8.67 7.67 -9.73
CA PRO A 67 -7.58 7.10 -10.53
C PRO A 67 -6.66 8.16 -11.17
N GLU A 68 -7.23 9.19 -11.80
CA GLU A 68 -6.51 10.25 -12.49
C GLU A 68 -5.52 11.02 -11.61
N GLN A 69 -5.73 11.07 -10.29
CA GLN A 69 -4.84 11.76 -9.35
C GLN A 69 -3.53 10.99 -9.12
N LEU A 70 -3.42 9.73 -9.54
CA LEU A 70 -2.16 8.99 -9.44
C LEU A 70 -1.02 9.67 -10.22
N VAL A 71 -1.33 10.46 -11.25
CA VAL A 71 -0.30 11.16 -12.03
C VAL A 71 0.48 12.19 -11.21
N ASP A 72 -0.09 12.68 -10.11
CA ASP A 72 0.49 13.74 -9.28
C ASP A 72 1.61 13.25 -8.35
N ALA A 73 1.72 11.93 -8.11
CA ALA A 73 2.74 11.36 -7.24
C ALA A 73 3.97 10.89 -8.00
N ASP A 74 5.12 10.94 -7.35
CA ASP A 74 6.40 10.42 -7.85
C ASP A 74 6.62 8.95 -7.42
N GLY A 75 5.89 8.45 -6.42
CA GLY A 75 5.95 7.05 -5.99
C GLY A 75 4.74 6.63 -5.15
N PHE A 76 4.53 5.32 -5.02
CA PHE A 76 3.32 4.75 -4.42
C PHE A 76 3.60 3.63 -3.41
N LEU A 77 2.77 3.56 -2.38
CA LEU A 77 2.57 2.36 -1.58
C LEU A 77 1.09 2.00 -1.60
N PHE A 78 0.77 0.81 -2.12
CA PHE A 78 -0.60 0.33 -2.23
C PHE A 78 -0.93 -0.65 -1.10
N GLY A 79 -1.97 -0.34 -0.33
CA GLY A 79 -2.38 -1.08 0.87
C GLY A 79 -3.74 -1.75 0.73
N PHE A 80 -3.89 -3.04 1.02
CA PHE A 80 -5.22 -3.66 1.03
C PHE A 80 -5.31 -4.98 1.81
N PRO A 81 -6.49 -5.36 2.32
CA PRO A 81 -6.70 -6.66 2.94
C PRO A 81 -6.77 -7.76 1.88
N SER A 82 -6.18 -8.91 2.16
CA SER A 82 -6.29 -10.12 1.33
C SER A 82 -7.74 -10.58 1.19
N ARG A 83 -8.10 -10.99 -0.02
CA ARG A 83 -9.30 -11.76 -0.35
C ARG A 83 -8.86 -12.97 -1.16
N PHE A 84 -8.81 -14.13 -0.51
CA PHE A 84 -8.41 -15.40 -1.12
C PHE A 84 -7.03 -15.35 -1.80
N GLY A 85 -6.08 -14.62 -1.20
CA GLY A 85 -4.74 -14.47 -1.75
C GLY A 85 -4.65 -13.47 -2.91
N MET A 86 -5.65 -12.61 -3.09
CA MET A 86 -5.69 -11.52 -4.06
C MET A 86 -6.04 -10.20 -3.37
N MET A 87 -5.92 -9.08 -4.08
CA MET A 87 -6.50 -7.82 -3.65
C MET A 87 -8.05 -7.89 -3.60
N PRO A 88 -8.71 -7.04 -2.79
CA PRO A 88 -10.17 -7.00 -2.72
C PRO A 88 -10.77 -6.34 -3.97
N ALA A 89 -12.06 -6.58 -4.20
CA ALA A 89 -12.79 -6.07 -5.36
C ALA A 89 -12.70 -4.53 -5.48
N GLN A 90 -12.67 -3.82 -4.36
CA GLN A 90 -12.52 -2.35 -4.29
C GLN A 90 -11.20 -1.90 -4.90
N SER A 91 -10.08 -2.49 -4.46
CA SER A 91 -8.76 -2.19 -5.01
C SER A 91 -8.64 -2.60 -6.47
N LYS A 92 -9.22 -3.75 -6.84
CA LYS A 92 -9.22 -4.19 -8.24
C LYS A 92 -10.04 -3.26 -9.13
N ALA A 93 -11.22 -2.82 -8.69
CA ALA A 93 -12.05 -1.86 -9.42
C ALA A 93 -11.36 -0.50 -9.58
N PHE A 94 -10.59 -0.06 -8.56
CA PHE A 94 -9.77 1.15 -8.67
C PHE A 94 -8.70 1.01 -9.77
N PHE A 95 -7.98 -0.11 -9.82
CA PHE A 95 -7.05 -0.40 -10.92
C PHE A 95 -7.75 -0.63 -12.27
N ASP A 96 -8.97 -1.17 -12.32
CA ASP A 96 -9.71 -1.29 -13.58
C ASP A 96 -10.13 0.07 -14.16
N ALA A 97 -10.27 1.08 -13.30
CA ALA A 97 -10.58 2.45 -13.69
C ALA A 97 -9.35 3.27 -14.14
N THR A 98 -8.14 2.69 -14.19
CA THR A 98 -6.92 3.38 -14.64
C THR A 98 -6.59 3.15 -16.12
N HIS A 99 -7.56 2.69 -16.94
CA HIS A 99 -7.32 2.35 -18.35
C HIS A 99 -6.62 3.46 -19.14
N GLU A 100 -7.02 4.72 -18.99
CA GLU A 100 -6.40 5.84 -19.71
C GLU A 100 -4.95 6.09 -19.26
N LEU A 101 -4.66 5.92 -17.97
CA LEU A 101 -3.30 6.03 -17.41
C LEU A 101 -2.41 4.89 -17.91
N TRP A 102 -2.97 3.69 -18.06
CA TRP A 102 -2.28 2.55 -18.68
C TRP A 102 -2.02 2.82 -20.16
N ALA A 103 -3.04 3.25 -20.92
CA ALA A 103 -2.93 3.46 -22.36
C ALA A 103 -1.87 4.53 -22.71
N SER A 104 -1.79 5.59 -21.90
CA SER A 104 -0.78 6.66 -22.01
C SER A 104 0.55 6.35 -21.32
N GLN A 105 0.63 5.23 -20.57
CA GLN A 105 1.78 4.88 -19.73
C GLN A 105 2.16 5.99 -18.72
N ALA A 106 1.19 6.76 -18.23
CA ALA A 106 1.41 7.91 -17.35
C ALA A 106 2.02 7.57 -15.97
N LEU A 107 2.00 6.29 -15.58
CA LEU A 107 2.60 5.80 -14.33
C LEU A 107 3.94 5.08 -14.55
N ALA A 108 4.41 4.98 -15.80
CA ALA A 108 5.63 4.25 -16.11
C ALA A 108 6.85 4.89 -15.44
N GLY A 109 7.76 4.05 -14.94
CA GLY A 109 8.98 4.46 -14.25
C GLY A 109 8.78 4.90 -12.79
N LYS A 110 7.55 5.11 -12.32
CA LYS A 110 7.28 5.48 -10.93
C LYS A 110 7.48 4.27 -10.00
N PRO A 111 8.26 4.37 -8.91
CA PRO A 111 8.40 3.29 -7.95
C PRO A 111 7.10 3.03 -7.17
N ALA A 112 6.79 1.75 -6.99
CA ALA A 112 5.60 1.31 -6.28
C ALA A 112 5.89 0.09 -5.38
N GLY A 113 5.40 0.13 -4.14
CA GLY A 113 5.43 -0.97 -3.19
C GLY A 113 4.03 -1.42 -2.80
N ILE A 114 3.93 -2.55 -2.10
CA ILE A 114 2.67 -3.14 -1.66
C ILE A 114 2.76 -3.46 -0.16
N PHE A 115 1.69 -3.22 0.58
CA PHE A 115 1.51 -3.69 1.95
C PHE A 115 0.09 -4.24 2.14
N TRP A 116 -0.14 -5.13 3.11
CA TRP A 116 -1.44 -5.81 3.21
C TRP A 116 -1.78 -6.29 4.62
N SER A 117 -3.02 -6.74 4.80
CA SER A 117 -3.40 -7.58 5.94
C SER A 117 -3.94 -8.93 5.46
N THR A 118 -3.78 -9.99 6.25
CA THR A 118 -4.45 -11.27 6.01
C THR A 118 -5.10 -11.80 7.29
N GLY A 119 -6.00 -12.77 7.18
CA GLY A 119 -6.62 -13.39 8.35
C GLY A 119 -5.61 -14.19 9.19
N PHE A 120 -4.96 -15.19 8.60
CA PHE A 120 -4.16 -16.17 9.32
C PHE A 120 -3.00 -16.71 8.47
N HIS A 121 -2.10 -17.48 9.08
CA HIS A 121 -0.96 -18.11 8.42
C HIS A 121 -1.38 -18.94 7.20
N GLY A 122 -0.67 -18.77 6.07
CA GLY A 122 -1.03 -19.44 4.82
C GLY A 122 -2.25 -18.85 4.11
N GLY A 123 -2.96 -17.89 4.71
CA GLY A 123 -4.13 -17.19 4.14
C GLY A 123 -3.81 -16.18 3.03
N GLY A 124 -2.76 -16.42 2.26
CA GLY A 124 -2.33 -15.56 1.15
C GLY A 124 -1.36 -14.45 1.56
N GLN A 125 -0.57 -14.62 2.63
CA GLN A 125 0.43 -13.64 3.07
C GLN A 125 1.41 -13.24 1.98
N GLU A 126 1.83 -14.18 1.12
CA GLU A 126 2.71 -13.84 -0.01
C GLU A 126 1.91 -13.68 -1.31
N ASN A 127 0.91 -14.54 -1.52
CA ASN A 127 0.15 -14.56 -2.77
C ASN A 127 -0.59 -13.24 -3.04
N THR A 128 -1.07 -12.57 -1.99
CA THR A 128 -1.75 -11.27 -2.11
C THR A 128 -0.85 -10.21 -2.73
N ALA A 129 0.41 -10.15 -2.28
CA ALA A 129 1.40 -9.25 -2.83
C ALA A 129 1.81 -9.68 -4.25
N LEU A 130 2.14 -10.96 -4.41
CA LEU A 130 2.61 -11.53 -5.68
C LEU A 130 1.62 -11.27 -6.82
N THR A 131 0.33 -11.47 -6.57
CA THR A 131 -0.72 -11.30 -7.57
C THR A 131 -1.00 -9.83 -7.89
N ALA A 132 -0.77 -8.93 -6.93
CA ALA A 132 -0.91 -7.50 -7.13
C ALA A 132 0.24 -6.86 -7.92
N ILE A 133 1.45 -7.46 -7.91
CA ILE A 133 2.60 -7.00 -8.72
C ILE A 133 2.24 -6.93 -10.21
N THR A 134 1.35 -7.80 -10.68
CA THR A 134 0.89 -7.79 -12.08
C THR A 134 0.31 -6.44 -12.50
N GLN A 135 -0.42 -5.75 -11.60
CA GLN A 135 -0.97 -4.43 -11.88
C GLN A 135 0.13 -3.39 -12.05
N LEU A 136 1.17 -3.48 -11.20
CA LEU A 136 2.33 -2.59 -11.30
C LEU A 136 3.08 -2.79 -12.61
N ALA A 137 3.33 -4.04 -12.97
CA ALA A 137 4.05 -4.41 -14.19
C ALA A 137 3.33 -3.92 -15.46
N HIS A 138 2.01 -4.10 -15.55
CA HIS A 138 1.24 -3.65 -16.72
C HIS A 138 1.21 -2.13 -16.88
N HIS A 139 1.29 -1.37 -15.77
CA HIS A 139 1.41 0.09 -15.78
C HIS A 139 2.85 0.60 -16.02
N GLY A 140 3.84 -0.28 -16.16
CA GLY A 140 5.24 0.10 -16.29
C GLY A 140 5.85 0.68 -15.01
N MET A 141 5.19 0.52 -13.85
CA MET A 141 5.72 0.95 -12.56
C MET A 141 6.88 0.06 -12.11
N LEU A 142 7.82 0.64 -11.37
CA LEU A 142 8.97 -0.09 -10.84
C LEU A 142 8.58 -0.71 -9.50
N PHE A 143 8.45 -2.03 -9.44
CA PHE A 143 8.17 -2.71 -8.18
C PHE A 143 9.36 -2.60 -7.23
N VAL A 144 9.12 -2.00 -6.07
CA VAL A 144 10.08 -1.86 -4.96
C VAL A 144 9.66 -2.81 -3.84
N PRO A 145 10.25 -4.02 -3.75
CA PRO A 145 9.99 -4.93 -2.65
C PRO A 145 10.62 -4.43 -1.35
N LEU A 146 10.13 -4.92 -0.21
CA LEU A 146 10.83 -4.73 1.06
C LEU A 146 12.17 -5.48 1.07
N GLY A 147 12.22 -6.66 0.44
CA GLY A 147 13.33 -7.59 0.57
C GLY A 147 13.60 -7.94 2.03
N TYR A 148 14.86 -8.20 2.36
CA TYR A 148 15.31 -8.38 3.74
C TYR A 148 15.92 -7.09 4.32
N THR A 149 15.59 -5.94 3.76
CA THR A 149 16.28 -4.67 4.06
C THR A 149 15.89 -4.06 5.42
N PHE A 150 14.81 -4.54 6.04
CA PHE A 150 14.43 -4.25 7.42
C PHE A 150 15.32 -4.97 8.48
N GLY A 151 16.33 -5.75 8.04
CA GLY A 151 17.34 -6.34 8.93
C GLY A 151 16.80 -7.47 9.81
N ASP A 152 17.26 -7.54 11.05
CA ASP A 152 17.02 -8.66 11.97
C ASP A 152 15.53 -8.94 12.20
N GLY A 153 14.67 -7.91 12.13
CA GLY A 153 13.22 -8.07 12.24
C GLY A 153 12.60 -8.93 11.13
N MET A 154 13.29 -9.14 10.01
CA MET A 154 12.86 -10.08 8.97
C MET A 154 13.06 -11.54 9.36
N TYR A 155 14.09 -11.83 10.17
CA TYR A 155 14.47 -13.17 10.63
C TYR A 155 13.85 -13.54 11.98
N GLU A 156 13.12 -12.63 12.62
CA GLU A 156 12.42 -12.89 13.87
C GLU A 156 11.35 -13.99 13.72
N MET A 157 11.36 -14.97 14.63
CA MET A 157 10.54 -16.20 14.55
C MET A 157 9.84 -16.56 15.88
N ASN A 158 10.10 -15.83 16.97
CA ASN A 158 9.49 -16.07 18.28
C ASN A 158 8.07 -15.53 18.38
N GLU A 159 7.72 -14.55 17.54
CA GLU A 159 6.36 -14.04 17.43
C GLU A 159 5.76 -14.25 16.04
N VAL A 160 4.45 -14.45 16.01
CA VAL A 160 3.68 -14.45 14.78
C VAL A 160 3.61 -13.03 14.24
N LYS A 161 4.16 -12.80 13.04
CA LYS A 161 4.15 -11.52 12.32
C LYS A 161 3.79 -11.69 10.85
N GLY A 162 3.05 -10.74 10.32
CA GLY A 162 2.75 -10.61 8.90
C GLY A 162 3.92 -10.06 8.09
N GLY A 163 3.69 -9.95 6.78
CA GLY A 163 4.69 -9.41 5.85
C GLY A 163 5.66 -10.48 5.34
N SER A 164 6.44 -10.09 4.34
CA SER A 164 7.42 -10.95 3.68
C SER A 164 8.42 -10.08 2.91
N SER A 165 9.31 -10.70 2.14
CA SER A 165 10.19 -9.95 1.23
C SER A 165 9.42 -9.14 0.18
N TYR A 166 8.15 -9.44 -0.09
CA TYR A 166 7.33 -8.66 -1.02
C TYR A 166 6.87 -7.30 -0.46
N GLY A 167 6.84 -7.13 0.87
CA GLY A 167 6.29 -5.93 1.51
C GLY A 167 5.92 -6.15 2.97
N ALA A 168 5.59 -5.06 3.67
CA ALA A 168 5.08 -5.13 5.03
C ALA A 168 3.68 -5.72 5.08
N GLY A 169 3.37 -6.43 6.16
CA GLY A 169 2.04 -6.98 6.33
C GLY A 169 1.69 -7.26 7.77
N THR A 170 0.40 -7.49 8.01
CA THR A 170 -0.13 -7.78 9.34
C THR A 170 -1.14 -8.93 9.31
N TYR A 171 -1.34 -9.61 10.43
CA TYR A 171 -2.44 -10.55 10.62
C TYR A 171 -3.60 -9.90 11.38
N ALA A 172 -4.81 -10.05 10.86
CA ALA A 172 -6.06 -9.61 11.49
C ALA A 172 -6.69 -10.70 12.38
N GLY A 173 -6.28 -11.97 12.24
CA GLY A 173 -6.89 -13.08 12.98
C GLY A 173 -8.38 -13.26 12.65
N ASP A 174 -9.20 -13.31 13.69
CA ASP A 174 -10.66 -13.28 13.64
C ASP A 174 -11.24 -11.85 13.49
N GLY A 175 -10.37 -10.85 13.32
CA GLY A 175 -10.69 -9.42 13.29
C GLY A 175 -10.38 -8.68 14.59
N SER A 176 -10.03 -9.39 15.68
CA SER A 176 -9.69 -8.77 16.97
C SER A 176 -8.20 -8.44 17.12
N ARG A 177 -7.32 -9.08 16.34
CA ARG A 177 -5.88 -8.87 16.44
C ARG A 177 -5.48 -7.58 15.73
N VAL A 178 -4.83 -6.68 16.44
CA VAL A 178 -4.24 -5.47 15.87
C VAL A 178 -2.79 -5.71 15.41
N PRO A 179 -2.25 -4.88 14.50
CA PRO A 179 -0.85 -4.99 14.09
C PRO A 179 0.10 -4.94 15.28
N THR A 180 1.10 -5.82 15.31
CA THR A 180 2.13 -5.79 16.36
C THR A 180 3.11 -4.65 16.15
N GLU A 181 3.85 -4.30 17.20
CA GLU A 181 4.92 -3.32 17.10
C GLU A 181 5.94 -3.67 16.00
N LEU A 182 6.30 -4.95 15.86
CA LEU A 182 7.23 -5.39 14.81
C LEU A 182 6.65 -5.21 13.39
N GLU A 183 5.36 -5.51 13.20
CA GLU A 183 4.66 -5.29 11.92
C GLU A 183 4.57 -3.79 11.60
N LEU A 184 4.34 -2.94 12.60
CA LEU A 184 4.33 -1.48 12.46
C LEU A 184 5.72 -0.93 12.14
N GLN A 185 6.77 -1.39 12.82
CA GLN A 185 8.15 -1.01 12.50
C GLN A 185 8.56 -1.40 11.08
N GLN A 186 8.10 -2.56 10.60
CA GLN A 186 8.29 -3.00 9.22
C GLN A 186 7.56 -2.06 8.24
N ALA A 187 6.34 -1.65 8.55
CA ALA A 187 5.55 -0.70 7.76
C ALA A 187 6.22 0.68 7.68
N PHE A 188 6.67 1.19 8.83
CA PHE A 188 7.43 2.44 8.92
C PHE A 188 8.68 2.39 8.04
N TYR A 189 9.46 1.31 8.16
CA TYR A 189 10.65 1.12 7.36
C TYR A 189 10.32 1.10 5.87
N GLN A 190 9.27 0.37 5.45
CA GLN A 190 8.87 0.30 4.04
C GLN A 190 8.52 1.68 3.48
N GLY A 191 7.80 2.49 4.25
CA GLY A 191 7.48 3.88 3.90
C GLY A 191 8.74 4.71 3.68
N GLN A 192 9.68 4.66 4.62
CA GLN A 192 10.95 5.38 4.51
C GLN A 192 11.78 4.90 3.30
N TYR A 193 11.84 3.59 3.09
CA TYR A 193 12.61 2.97 2.03
C TYR A 193 12.12 3.37 0.64
N LEU A 194 10.81 3.25 0.39
CA LEU A 194 10.22 3.66 -0.87
C LEU A 194 10.37 5.16 -1.12
N ALA A 195 10.15 5.99 -0.10
CA ALA A 195 10.29 7.44 -0.22
C ALA A 195 11.72 7.85 -0.64
N ARG A 196 12.75 7.22 -0.07
CA ARG A 196 14.15 7.44 -0.49
C ARG A 196 14.39 7.02 -1.95
N ILE A 197 13.75 5.94 -2.41
CA ILE A 197 13.86 5.49 -3.80
C ILE A 197 13.14 6.45 -4.74
N ALA A 198 11.91 6.86 -4.42
CA ALA A 198 11.17 7.87 -5.19
C ALA A 198 11.98 9.17 -5.33
N LYS A 199 12.58 9.66 -4.24
CA LYS A 199 13.45 10.86 -4.28
C LYS A 199 14.64 10.69 -5.22
N LYS A 200 15.27 9.51 -5.25
CA LYS A 200 16.41 9.23 -6.14
C LYS A 200 16.01 9.09 -7.60
N LEU A 201 14.82 8.55 -7.87
CA LEU A 201 14.33 8.30 -9.21
C LEU A 201 13.57 9.48 -9.81
N LYS A 202 13.24 10.49 -9.01
CA LYS A 202 12.60 11.71 -9.48
C LYS A 202 13.54 12.43 -10.45
N VAL A 203 13.26 12.28 -11.75
CA VAL A 203 13.91 13.04 -12.81
C VAL A 203 13.10 14.32 -13.01
N GLU A 204 13.75 15.48 -12.97
CA GLU A 204 13.08 16.72 -13.36
C GLU A 204 12.63 16.60 -14.81
N PRO A 205 11.40 17.03 -15.16
CA PRO A 205 10.96 16.98 -16.55
C PRO A 205 11.99 17.72 -17.40
N SER A 206 12.58 17.01 -18.36
CA SER A 206 13.52 17.59 -19.31
C SER A 206 12.85 18.81 -19.95
N PRO A 207 13.47 19.99 -19.94
CA PRO A 207 12.92 21.12 -20.69
C PRO A 207 12.88 20.68 -22.16
N MET A 208 11.67 20.53 -22.70
CA MET A 208 11.46 20.43 -24.14
C MET A 208 11.79 21.77 -24.80
#